data_AF-A0A392P7U6-F1
#
_entry.id   AF-A0A392P7U6-F1
#
_cell.length_a   1.000
_cell.length_b   1.000
_cell.length_c   1.000
_cell.angle_alpha   90.00
_cell.angle_beta   90.00
_cell.angle_gamma   90.00
#
_symmetry.space_group_name_H-M   'P 1'
#
loop_
_entity.id
_entity.type
_entity.pdbx_description
1 polymer ?
#
loop_
_entity_poly.entity_id
_entity_poly.type
_entity_poly.pdbx_seq_one_letter_code
_entity_poly.pdbx_strand_id
1 'polypeptide(L)'
;EAEAKEKEEKKSTVKTTQEQDDISLFYSDIMPLLVSNEPTIGEDAFVWLGSLVPLVADVANGRFTFETLTAPTGLRLHFPAYDMFLKEMEKCVRHLQKQATPTGVELAEDECILHVEGTASTQRVIRHIGTTSWPGRLTLTNYALYFEASGVIKYDDALKIDLR
;
A
#
# COMPACT_ATOMS: atom_id res chain seq x y z
N GLU A 1 59.38 -4.68 19.05
CA GLU A 1 58.40 -5.69 18.58
C GLU A 1 57.20 -5.60 19.51
N ALA A 2 56.12 -4.91 19.09
CA ALA A 2 54.96 -5.46 18.35
C ALA A 2 54.22 -6.51 19.20
N GLU A 3 52.91 -6.49 19.43
CA GLU A 3 51.78 -5.76 18.84
C GLU A 3 50.55 -5.98 19.76
N ALA A 4 49.63 -5.03 19.75
CA ALA A 4 48.32 -5.11 20.39
C ALA A 4 47.41 -6.15 19.70
N LYS A 5 46.44 -6.71 20.43
CA LYS A 5 45.27 -7.33 19.79
C LYS A 5 43.98 -7.09 20.56
N GLU A 6 43.34 -6.01 20.15
CA GLU A 6 41.96 -5.62 20.38
C GLU A 6 41.01 -6.70 19.79
N LYS A 7 39.96 -7.06 20.52
CA LYS A 7 38.91 -7.99 20.05
C LYS A 7 37.82 -7.16 19.37
N GLU A 8 37.86 -7.16 18.04
CA GLU A 8 36.87 -6.53 17.18
C GLU A 8 35.56 -7.33 17.13
N GLU A 9 34.44 -6.63 17.33
CA GLU A 9 33.08 -7.13 17.17
C GLU A 9 32.83 -7.57 15.73
N LYS A 10 32.27 -8.78 15.57
CA LYS A 10 31.91 -9.32 14.25
C LYS A 10 30.72 -8.56 13.68
N LYS A 11 30.98 -7.55 12.85
CA LYS A 11 30.01 -6.97 11.92
C LYS A 11 29.74 -7.99 10.81
N SER A 12 28.52 -8.51 10.73
CA SER A 12 28.10 -9.37 9.62
C SER A 12 27.98 -8.54 8.35
N THR A 13 28.98 -8.60 7.48
CA THR A 13 28.92 -8.02 6.15
C THR A 13 27.92 -8.81 5.30
N VAL A 14 26.73 -8.25 5.10
CA VAL A 14 25.80 -8.75 4.07
C VAL A 14 26.48 -8.53 2.73
N LYS A 15 26.76 -9.63 2.02
CA LYS A 15 27.32 -9.59 0.68
C LYS A 15 26.27 -8.99 -0.26
N THR A 16 26.55 -7.80 -0.78
CA THR A 16 25.81 -7.20 -1.89
C THR A 16 26.10 -8.02 -3.14
N THR A 17 25.22 -8.97 -3.45
CA THR A 17 25.20 -9.58 -4.79
C THR A 17 24.70 -8.50 -5.76
N GLN A 18 25.45 -8.27 -6.83
CA GLN A 18 25.07 -7.39 -7.92
C GLN A 18 23.85 -7.98 -8.66
N GLU A 19 22.65 -7.61 -8.21
CA GLU A 19 21.41 -7.77 -8.99
C GLU A 19 20.99 -6.38 -9.44
N GLN A 20 21.58 -5.96 -10.56
CA GLN A 20 21.34 -4.64 -11.14
C GLN A 20 20.03 -4.59 -11.97
N ASP A 21 19.28 -5.70 -12.03
CA ASP A 21 18.11 -5.89 -12.89
C ASP A 21 16.74 -5.69 -12.20
N ASP A 22 16.67 -5.53 -10.87
CA ASP A 22 15.39 -5.38 -10.15
C ASP A 22 15.31 -4.07 -9.33
N ILE A 23 15.88 -2.98 -9.86
CA ILE A 23 15.61 -1.65 -9.27
C ILE A 23 14.17 -1.30 -9.63
N SER A 24 13.28 -1.37 -8.64
CA SER A 24 11.89 -0.91 -8.76
C SER A 24 11.85 0.45 -9.47
N LEU A 25 10.94 0.61 -10.46
CA LEU A 25 10.70 1.88 -11.15
C LEU A 25 10.45 3.04 -10.19
N PHE A 26 9.99 2.73 -8.98
CA PHE A 26 9.87 3.71 -7.91
C PHE A 26 11.19 4.45 -7.67
N TYR A 27 12.32 3.77 -7.70
CA TYR A 27 13.62 4.35 -7.36
C TYR A 27 14.42 4.87 -8.57
N SER A 28 14.04 4.53 -9.81
CA SER A 28 14.86 4.82 -10.99
C SER A 28 15.27 6.30 -11.10
N ASP A 29 14.35 7.19 -10.77
CA ASP A 29 14.51 8.63 -10.98
C ASP A 29 15.19 9.33 -9.80
N ILE A 30 15.24 8.69 -8.63
CA ILE A 30 15.77 9.27 -7.39
C ILE A 30 17.00 8.55 -6.84
N MET A 31 17.42 7.41 -7.41
CA MET A 31 18.59 6.64 -6.98
C MET A 31 19.85 7.50 -6.72
N PRO A 32 20.21 8.46 -7.60
CA PRO A 32 21.36 9.34 -7.34
C PRO A 32 21.24 10.20 -6.08
N LEU A 33 20.01 10.51 -5.66
CA LEU A 33 19.68 11.33 -4.48
C LEU A 33 19.67 10.52 -3.18
N LEU A 34 19.74 9.18 -3.26
CA LEU A 34 19.73 8.29 -2.09
C LEU A 34 21.13 8.08 -1.51
N VAL A 35 22.18 8.57 -2.17
CA VAL A 35 23.57 8.49 -1.70
C VAL A 35 23.83 9.62 -0.70
N SER A 36 23.14 9.59 0.43
CA SER A 36 23.37 10.52 1.54
C SER A 36 23.68 9.77 2.83
N ASN A 37 24.53 10.36 3.66
CA ASN A 37 24.79 9.85 5.03
C ASN A 37 23.83 10.48 6.05
N GLU A 38 22.70 11.00 5.57
CA GLU A 38 21.69 11.65 6.40
C GLU A 38 20.88 10.62 7.20
N PRO A 39 20.18 11.06 8.26
CA PRO A 39 19.24 10.23 8.98
C PRO A 39 18.19 9.65 8.03
N THR A 40 17.87 8.37 8.22
CA THR A 40 16.83 7.66 7.48
C THR A 40 15.61 7.45 8.38
N ILE A 41 14.47 7.13 7.77
CA ILE A 41 13.27 6.79 8.51
C ILE A 41 13.40 5.35 9.00
N GLY A 42 13.25 5.17 10.32
CA GLY A 42 13.24 3.85 10.94
C GLY A 42 11.92 3.12 10.70
N GLU A 43 11.97 1.80 10.72
CA GLU A 43 10.81 0.93 10.56
C GLU A 43 9.68 1.30 11.53
N ASP A 44 9.96 1.40 12.83
CA ASP A 44 8.95 1.74 13.84
C ASP A 44 8.26 3.09 13.57
N ALA A 45 9.03 4.09 13.14
CA ALA A 45 8.49 5.39 12.80
C ALA A 45 7.61 5.33 11.55
N PHE A 46 8.01 4.55 10.54
CA PHE A 46 7.23 4.30 9.35
C PHE A 46 5.91 3.59 9.67
N VAL A 47 5.95 2.50 10.43
CA VAL A 47 4.77 1.72 10.82
C VAL A 47 3.84 2.58 11.67
N TRP A 48 4.38 3.30 12.65
CA TRP A 48 3.60 4.19 13.51
C TRP A 48 2.90 5.27 12.68
N LEU A 49 3.63 6.02 11.85
CA LEU A 49 3.03 7.10 11.06
C LEU A 49 2.06 6.57 10.00
N GLY A 50 2.42 5.48 9.32
CA GLY A 50 1.61 4.85 8.30
C GLY A 50 0.28 4.30 8.84
N SER A 51 0.28 3.81 10.08
CA SER A 51 -0.93 3.29 10.74
C SER A 51 -1.98 4.36 11.09
N LEU A 52 -1.61 5.65 11.05
CA LEU A 52 -2.55 6.74 11.36
C LEU A 52 -3.51 7.04 10.21
N VAL A 53 -3.22 6.57 9.00
CA VAL A 53 -4.01 6.87 7.80
C VAL A 53 -4.42 5.57 7.13
N PRO A 54 -5.74 5.31 6.96
CA PRO A 54 -6.22 4.17 6.18
C PRO A 54 -5.55 4.18 4.80
N LEU A 55 -5.14 3.01 4.31
CA LEU A 55 -4.42 2.74 3.04
C LEU A 55 -2.88 2.76 3.10
N VAL A 56 -2.25 3.55 3.97
CA VAL A 56 -0.77 3.73 3.94
C VAL A 56 -0.05 2.48 4.47
N ALA A 57 -0.39 2.07 5.67
CA ALA A 57 0.08 0.84 6.29
C ALA A 57 -0.86 0.47 7.44
N ASP A 58 -0.89 -0.78 7.83
CA ASP A 58 -1.45 -1.20 9.11
C ASP A 58 -0.35 -1.76 10.02
N VAL A 59 -0.63 -1.88 11.32
CA VAL A 59 0.38 -2.32 12.29
C VAL A 59 0.85 -3.77 12.04
N ALA A 60 0.00 -4.62 11.45
CA ALA A 60 0.35 -6.01 11.16
C ALA A 60 1.20 -6.14 9.89
N ASN A 61 0.94 -5.31 8.87
CA ASN A 61 1.61 -5.41 7.57
C ASN A 61 2.67 -4.34 7.30
N GLY A 62 2.73 -3.27 8.10
CA GLY A 62 3.57 -2.10 7.83
C GLY A 62 5.05 -2.42 7.73
N ARG A 63 5.52 -3.43 8.46
CA ARG A 63 6.89 -3.96 8.32
C ARG A 63 7.15 -4.49 6.92
N PHE A 64 6.23 -5.27 6.34
CA PHE A 64 6.40 -5.82 4.99
C PHE A 64 6.43 -4.72 3.93
N THR A 65 5.61 -3.68 4.09
CA THR A 65 5.66 -2.49 3.23
C THR A 65 7.00 -1.77 3.35
N PHE A 66 7.51 -1.60 4.58
CA PHE A 66 8.82 -0.99 4.81
C PHE A 66 9.96 -1.81 4.18
N GLU A 67 9.98 -3.12 4.40
CA GLU A 67 10.97 -4.04 3.83
C GLU A 67 10.90 -4.01 2.29
N THR A 68 9.71 -4.00 1.71
CA THR A 68 9.52 -3.92 0.25
C THR A 68 10.05 -2.61 -0.31
N LEU A 69 9.73 -1.50 0.34
CA LEU A 69 10.18 -0.17 -0.07
C LEU A 69 11.70 -0.07 0.03
N THR A 70 12.30 -0.65 1.06
CA THR A 70 13.73 -0.49 1.35
C THR A 70 14.61 -1.63 0.86
N ALA A 71 14.06 -2.64 0.17
CA ALA A 71 14.82 -3.75 -0.39
C ALA A 71 15.99 -3.30 -1.28
N PRO A 72 15.84 -2.31 -2.19
CA PRO A 72 16.94 -1.83 -3.04
C PRO A 72 17.99 -1.00 -2.30
N THR A 73 17.68 -0.52 -1.09
CA THR A 73 18.51 0.42 -0.31
C THR A 73 19.05 -0.20 0.97
N GLY A 74 18.93 -1.52 1.15
CA GLY A 74 19.45 -2.24 2.30
C GLY A 74 18.78 -1.84 3.62
N LEU A 75 17.45 -1.80 3.63
CA LEU A 75 16.62 -1.41 4.79
C LEU A 75 16.73 0.08 5.19
N ARG A 76 17.17 0.93 4.26
CA ARG A 76 17.33 2.37 4.48
C ARG A 76 16.28 3.17 3.72
N LEU A 77 15.32 3.74 4.44
CA LEU A 77 14.34 4.64 3.84
C LEU A 77 14.82 6.09 3.89
N HIS A 78 15.43 6.55 2.79
CA HIS A 78 15.89 7.93 2.66
C HIS A 78 14.73 8.92 2.48
N PHE A 79 14.87 10.15 2.98
CA PHE A 79 13.82 11.17 2.90
C PHE A 79 13.28 11.43 1.49
N PRO A 80 14.10 11.54 0.41
CA PRO A 80 13.56 11.75 -0.93
C PRO A 80 12.62 10.63 -1.38
N ALA A 81 12.94 9.38 -1.03
CA ALA A 81 12.09 8.24 -1.33
C ALA A 81 10.80 8.24 -0.51
N TYR A 82 10.88 8.62 0.76
CA TYR A 82 9.69 8.71 1.61
C TYR A 82 8.77 9.87 1.21
N ASP A 83 9.31 11.03 0.88
CA ASP A 83 8.54 12.16 0.36
C ASP A 83 7.79 11.78 -0.92
N MET A 84 8.45 11.08 -1.83
CA MET A 84 7.80 10.54 -3.02
C MET A 84 6.72 9.50 -2.68
N PHE A 85 6.99 8.58 -1.75
CA PHE A 85 6.00 7.61 -1.28
C PHE A 85 4.75 8.32 -0.73
N LEU A 86 4.93 9.31 0.14
CA LEU A 86 3.83 10.08 0.72
C LEU A 86 3.03 10.82 -0.35
N LYS A 87 3.69 11.42 -1.36
CA LYS A 87 3.03 12.08 -2.48
C LYS A 87 2.18 11.13 -3.32
N GLU A 88 2.68 9.92 -3.61
CA GLU A 88 1.90 8.90 -4.32
C GLU A 88 0.73 8.39 -3.48
N MET A 89 0.94 8.14 -2.19
CA MET A 89 -0.15 7.77 -1.27
C MET A 89 -1.24 8.84 -1.21
N GLU A 90 -0.87 10.12 -1.15
CA GLU A 90 -1.82 11.24 -1.15
C GLU A 90 -2.65 11.29 -2.46
N LYS A 91 -2.05 10.96 -3.61
CA LYS A 91 -2.79 10.82 -4.88
C LYS A 91 -3.78 9.66 -4.82
N CYS A 92 -3.37 8.50 -4.29
CA CYS A 92 -4.25 7.35 -4.12
C CYS A 92 -5.44 7.65 -3.20
N VAL A 93 -5.19 8.26 -2.04
CA VAL A 93 -6.24 8.68 -1.10
C VAL A 93 -7.22 9.65 -1.76
N ARG A 94 -6.73 10.68 -2.46
CA ARG A 94 -7.59 11.61 -3.19
C ARG A 94 -8.38 10.96 -4.31
N HIS A 95 -7.83 9.93 -4.96
CA HIS A 95 -8.56 9.18 -5.97
C HIS A 95 -9.73 8.40 -5.34
N LEU A 96 -9.50 7.72 -4.23
CA LEU A 96 -10.51 6.95 -3.51
C LEU A 96 -11.60 7.84 -2.88
N GLN A 97 -11.23 9.02 -2.35
CA GLN A 97 -12.18 10.00 -1.82
C GLN A 97 -13.16 10.55 -2.86
N LYS A 98 -12.82 10.48 -4.15
CA LYS A 98 -13.69 10.91 -5.25
C LYS A 98 -14.68 9.81 -5.68
N GLN A 99 -14.51 8.59 -5.19
CA GLN A 99 -15.40 7.49 -5.53
C GLN A 99 -16.78 7.73 -4.92
N ALA A 100 -17.82 7.39 -5.68
CA ALA A 100 -19.18 7.47 -5.17
C ALA A 100 -19.41 6.41 -4.09
N THR A 101 -20.23 6.73 -3.10
CA THR A 101 -20.69 5.73 -2.14
C THR A 101 -21.54 4.66 -2.85
N PRO A 102 -21.59 3.42 -2.31
CA PRO A 102 -22.44 2.39 -2.87
C PRO A 102 -23.92 2.82 -2.91
N THR A 103 -24.64 2.39 -3.94
CA THR A 103 -26.04 2.76 -4.17
C THR A 103 -26.90 2.33 -2.99
N GLY A 104 -27.65 3.29 -2.44
CA GLY A 104 -28.53 3.05 -1.28
C GLY A 104 -27.80 2.92 0.06
N VAL A 105 -26.50 3.25 0.12
CA VAL A 105 -25.69 3.16 1.34
C VAL A 105 -25.18 4.53 1.77
N GLU A 106 -25.46 4.88 3.03
CA GLU A 106 -24.78 5.95 3.75
C GLU A 106 -23.66 5.31 4.58
N LEU A 107 -22.41 5.65 4.27
CA LEU A 107 -21.25 5.16 5.02
C LEU A 107 -21.20 5.82 6.41
N ALA A 108 -20.65 5.11 7.40
CA ALA A 108 -20.37 5.71 8.70
C ALA A 108 -19.34 6.85 8.58
N GLU A 109 -19.30 7.76 9.55
CA GLU A 109 -18.39 8.92 9.54
C GLU A 109 -16.90 8.53 9.42
N ASP A 110 -16.53 7.36 9.96
CA ASP A 110 -15.18 6.80 9.94
C ASP A 110 -15.01 5.64 8.94
N GLU A 111 -16.02 5.39 8.10
CA GLU A 111 -15.95 4.37 7.06
C GLU A 111 -15.40 4.97 5.76
N CYS A 112 -14.25 4.46 5.31
CA CYS A 112 -13.54 4.93 4.13
C CYS A 112 -13.48 3.88 3.04
N ILE A 113 -13.66 4.31 1.79
CA ILE A 113 -13.46 3.46 0.61
C ILE A 113 -11.96 3.18 0.45
N LEU A 114 -11.60 1.90 0.40
CA LEU A 114 -10.24 1.41 0.22
C LEU A 114 -9.97 0.96 -1.22
N HIS A 115 -11.00 0.48 -1.93
CA HIS A 115 -10.87 0.07 -3.33
C HIS A 115 -12.24 -0.01 -4.03
N VAL A 116 -12.25 0.19 -5.35
CA VAL A 116 -13.44 0.01 -6.19
C VAL A 116 -13.06 -0.72 -7.48
N GLU A 117 -13.75 -1.83 -7.75
CA GLU A 117 -13.53 -2.70 -8.91
C GLU A 117 -14.84 -2.95 -9.66
N GLY A 118 -14.81 -3.30 -10.95
CA GLY A 118 -16.03 -3.50 -11.74
C GLY A 118 -16.62 -2.22 -12.34
N THR A 119 -15.81 -1.17 -12.49
CA THR A 119 -16.19 0.06 -13.18
C THR A 119 -15.89 -0.02 -14.69
N ALA A 120 -16.30 0.99 -15.46
CA ALA A 120 -15.97 1.07 -16.89
C ALA A 120 -14.45 1.13 -17.17
N SER A 121 -13.66 1.61 -16.21
CA SER A 121 -12.20 1.77 -16.33
C SER A 121 -11.39 0.70 -15.60
N THR A 122 -12.04 -0.25 -14.93
CA THR A 122 -11.37 -1.27 -14.11
C THR A 122 -11.79 -2.69 -14.54
N GLN A 123 -11.17 -3.72 -13.98
CA GLN A 123 -11.48 -5.11 -14.30
C GLN A 123 -12.92 -5.44 -13.92
N ARG A 124 -13.56 -6.32 -14.70
CA ARG A 124 -14.93 -6.73 -14.43
C ARG A 124 -15.01 -7.61 -13.18
N VAL A 125 -15.99 -7.33 -12.33
CA VAL A 125 -16.35 -8.19 -11.20
C VAL A 125 -17.64 -8.93 -11.51
N ILE A 126 -17.68 -10.22 -11.15
CA ILE A 126 -18.86 -11.07 -11.30
C ILE A 126 -19.11 -11.76 -9.97
N ARG A 127 -20.32 -11.65 -9.45
CA ARG A 127 -20.80 -12.44 -8.32
C ARG A 127 -21.49 -13.68 -8.86
N HIS A 128 -21.07 -14.86 -8.40
CA HIS A 128 -21.65 -16.14 -8.78
C HIS A 128 -22.27 -16.84 -7.56
N ILE A 129 -23.54 -17.23 -7.66
CA ILE A 129 -24.24 -18.03 -6.64
C ILE A 129 -24.99 -19.17 -7.35
N GLY A 130 -24.71 -20.41 -6.97
CA GLY A 130 -25.39 -21.57 -7.53
C GLY A 130 -25.17 -21.68 -9.04
N THR A 131 -26.20 -21.42 -9.84
CA THR A 131 -26.14 -21.39 -11.32
C THR A 131 -26.27 -19.98 -11.90
N THR A 132 -26.39 -18.98 -11.03
CA THR A 132 -26.68 -17.59 -11.38
C THR A 132 -25.44 -16.72 -11.21
N SER A 133 -25.24 -15.79 -12.15
CA SER A 133 -24.11 -14.85 -12.14
C SER A 133 -24.59 -13.44 -12.43
N TRP A 134 -24.06 -12.47 -11.69
CA TRP A 134 -24.35 -11.05 -11.86
C TRP A 134 -23.05 -10.29 -12.06
N PRO A 135 -22.87 -9.60 -13.20
CA PRO A 135 -21.83 -8.60 -13.31
C PRO A 135 -22.15 -7.44 -12.36
N GLY A 136 -21.14 -6.76 -11.86
CA GLY A 136 -21.36 -5.66 -10.95
C GLY A 136 -20.11 -4.89 -10.58
N ARG A 137 -20.31 -3.95 -9.67
CA ARG A 137 -19.26 -3.18 -9.02
C ARG A 137 -19.06 -3.67 -7.60
N LEU A 138 -17.82 -3.70 -7.17
CA LEU A 138 -17.41 -4.10 -5.83
C LEU A 138 -16.68 -2.94 -5.17
N THR A 139 -17.17 -2.53 -4.01
CA THR A 139 -16.56 -1.46 -3.20
C THR A 139 -16.10 -2.05 -1.88
N LEU A 140 -14.81 -1.96 -1.60
CA LEU A 140 -14.21 -2.37 -0.33
C LEU A 140 -14.06 -1.14 0.57
N THR A 141 -14.54 -1.25 1.81
CA THR A 141 -14.27 -0.27 2.87
C THR A 141 -13.47 -0.91 4.00
N ASN A 142 -13.06 -0.11 4.98
CA ASN A 142 -12.49 -0.61 6.23
C ASN A 142 -13.51 -1.40 7.09
N TYR A 143 -14.80 -1.43 6.74
CA TYR A 143 -15.86 -2.08 7.53
C TYR A 143 -16.48 -3.28 6.80
N ALA A 144 -16.69 -3.16 5.49
CA ALA A 144 -17.49 -4.10 4.74
C ALA A 144 -17.10 -4.15 3.26
N LEU A 145 -17.61 -5.17 2.58
CA LEU A 145 -17.61 -5.29 1.14
C LEU A 145 -19.02 -5.04 0.62
N TYR A 146 -19.16 -4.14 -0.35
CA TYR A 146 -20.42 -3.80 -0.98
C TYR A 146 -20.43 -4.26 -2.43
N PHE A 147 -21.40 -5.09 -2.81
CA PHE A 147 -21.59 -5.53 -4.19
C PHE A 147 -22.86 -4.93 -4.78
N GLU A 148 -22.72 -4.29 -5.94
CA GLU A 148 -23.79 -3.67 -6.69
C GLU A 148 -23.95 -4.37 -8.04
N ALA A 149 -25.06 -5.06 -8.25
CA ALA A 149 -25.34 -5.69 -9.54
C ALA A 149 -25.57 -4.62 -10.63
N SER A 150 -25.03 -4.85 -11.82
CA SER A 150 -25.28 -3.98 -12.97
C SER A 150 -26.71 -4.16 -13.47
N GLY A 151 -27.55 -3.14 -13.27
CA GLY A 151 -28.88 -3.06 -13.89
C GLY A 151 -28.83 -2.47 -15.31
N VAL A 152 -30.01 -2.34 -15.93
CA VAL A 152 -30.14 -1.86 -17.32
C VAL A 152 -29.78 -0.38 -17.47
N ILE A 153 -30.03 0.43 -16.44
CA ILE A 153 -29.83 1.90 -16.47
C ILE A 153 -28.85 2.35 -15.38
N LYS A 154 -28.96 1.77 -14.19
CA LYS A 154 -28.13 2.05 -13.03
C LYS A 154 -27.80 0.76 -12.28
N TYR A 155 -26.87 0.85 -11.35
CA TYR A 155 -26.64 -0.21 -10.38
C TYR A 155 -27.86 -0.43 -9.48
N ASP A 156 -28.07 -1.66 -9.08
CA ASP A 156 -29.02 -2.03 -8.01
C ASP A 156 -28.46 -1.61 -6.64
N ASP A 157 -29.32 -1.60 -5.62
CA ASP A 157 -28.92 -1.31 -4.25
C ASP A 157 -27.83 -2.28 -3.78
N ALA A 158 -26.85 -1.74 -3.04
CA ALA A 158 -25.67 -2.49 -2.67
C ALA A 158 -25.99 -3.59 -1.64
N LEU A 159 -25.51 -4.80 -1.91
CA LEU A 159 -25.45 -5.87 -0.92
C LEU A 159 -24.22 -5.68 -0.03
N LYS A 160 -24.43 -5.50 1.27
CA LYS A 160 -23.38 -5.42 2.28
C LYS A 160 -22.94 -6.81 2.77
N ILE A 161 -21.63 -7.00 2.88
CA ILE A 161 -20.99 -8.15 3.52
C ILE A 161 -20.04 -7.58 4.58
N ASP A 162 -20.37 -7.76 5.86
CA ASP A 162 -19.52 -7.28 6.95
C ASP A 162 -18.20 -8.06 7.02
N LEU A 163 -17.10 -7.35 7.30
CA LEU A 163 -15.75 -7.92 7.44
C LEU A 163 -15.33 -8.07 8.91
N ARG A 164 -16.23 -7.74 9.85
CA ARG A 164 -16.02 -7.87 11.30
C ARG A 164 -16.38 -9.27 11.81
#